data_AF-A0A847JQU1-F1
#
_entry.id   AF-A0A847JQU1-F1
#
_cell.length_a   1.000
_cell.length_b   1.000
_cell.length_c   1.000
_cell.angle_alpha   90.00
_cell.angle_beta   90.00
_cell.angle_gamma   90.00
#
_symmetry.space_group_name_H-M   'P 1'
#
loop_
_entity.id
_entity.type
_entity.pdbx_description
1 polymer ?
#
loop_
_entity_poly.entity_id
_entity_poly.type
_entity_poly.pdbx_seq_one_letter_code
_entity_poly.pdbx_strand_id
1 'polypeptide(L)'
;MSFSFTPCRQPYPAWNGPFSPARGNYSGFRFHYGQFGTWVTTNSGREFWTACGPGARAVAAAVLPIWRGGRVLLLPNGYAIKPLQDTQTGQRVLIGVWSGPVVLRSPDGVVFDLSSPKTTHIGGPWPGPDTTGLECYLAVADGSIRCTWYQQDRHGRIERTARLGIAGSMLAQGFAKCRPAESGGRVRVTANGHIITKRRERNGAWRCLYVGHIAADLWGDWSAWIGERKR
;
A
#
# COMPACT_ATOMS: atom_id res chain seq x y z
N MET A 1 11.32 -10.34 -14.63
CA MET A 1 10.54 -9.21 -15.18
C MET A 1 10.90 -7.96 -14.39
N SER A 2 10.88 -6.77 -15.00
CA SER A 2 11.16 -5.48 -14.32
C SER A 2 9.87 -4.71 -14.02
N PHE A 3 9.92 -3.77 -13.08
CA PHE A 3 8.80 -2.83 -12.83
C PHE A 3 8.37 -2.10 -14.12
N SER A 4 7.13 -2.31 -14.55
CA SER A 4 6.48 -1.62 -15.65
C SER A 4 5.26 -0.83 -15.18
N PHE A 5 5.00 0.28 -15.85
CA PHE A 5 3.84 1.14 -15.60
C PHE A 5 3.32 1.70 -16.92
N THR A 6 2.02 1.55 -17.14
CA THR A 6 1.30 2.06 -18.30
C THR A 6 0.29 3.09 -17.82
N PRO A 7 0.45 4.38 -18.16
CA PRO A 7 -0.46 5.42 -17.71
C PRO A 7 -1.84 5.26 -18.37
N CYS A 8 -2.89 5.63 -17.64
CA CYS A 8 -4.23 5.78 -18.22
C CYS A 8 -4.29 7.02 -19.12
N ARG A 9 -5.24 7.02 -20.06
CA ARG A 9 -5.52 8.20 -20.89
C ARG A 9 -6.13 9.30 -20.01
N GLN A 10 -5.70 10.55 -20.23
CA GLN A 10 -6.28 11.72 -19.58
C GLN A 10 -7.61 12.15 -20.25
N PRO A 11 -8.56 12.73 -19.49
CA PRO A 11 -8.51 12.96 -18.05
C PRO A 11 -8.59 11.65 -17.25
N TYR A 12 -7.83 11.56 -16.17
CA TYR A 12 -7.77 10.33 -15.37
C TYR A 12 -9.13 10.03 -14.72
N PRO A 13 -9.59 8.76 -14.72
CA PRO A 13 -10.81 8.37 -14.01
C PRO A 13 -10.69 8.71 -12.52
N ALA A 14 -11.65 9.49 -12.02
CA ALA A 14 -11.68 9.96 -10.63
C ALA A 14 -12.87 9.36 -9.88
N TRP A 15 -12.71 9.04 -8.60
CA TRP A 15 -13.79 8.50 -7.76
C TRP A 15 -13.53 8.72 -6.25
N ASN A 16 -14.54 8.44 -5.42
CA ASN A 16 -14.52 8.58 -3.96
C ASN A 16 -14.44 7.24 -3.22
N GLY A 17 -13.91 6.22 -3.87
CA GLY A 17 -13.83 4.85 -3.33
C GLY A 17 -12.66 4.65 -2.35
N PRO A 18 -12.29 3.41 -2.07
CA PRO A 18 -11.44 3.07 -0.93
C PRO A 18 -10.08 3.74 -0.90
N PHE A 19 -9.79 4.30 0.27
CA PHE A 19 -8.49 4.83 0.68
C PHE A 19 -8.42 4.85 2.20
N SER A 20 -7.68 3.90 2.77
CA SER A 20 -7.15 4.04 4.12
C SER A 20 -5.70 4.50 3.99
N PRO A 21 -5.39 5.80 4.17
CA PRO A 21 -4.01 6.23 4.15
C PRO A 21 -3.28 5.51 5.27
N ALA A 22 -2.12 4.92 4.97
CA ALA A 22 -1.08 4.90 5.97
C ALA A 22 -0.91 6.36 6.45
N ARG A 23 -1.04 6.59 7.76
CA ARG A 23 -1.08 7.95 8.34
C ARG A 23 0.34 8.49 8.52
N GLY A 24 0.48 9.81 8.40
CA GLY A 24 1.70 10.56 8.70
C GLY A 24 2.57 10.93 7.49
N ASN A 25 3.53 11.83 7.72
CA ASN A 25 4.39 12.42 6.68
C ASN A 25 5.39 11.43 6.06
N TYR A 26 5.49 10.20 6.55
CA TYR A 26 6.48 9.22 6.10
C TYR A 26 5.81 7.94 5.60
N SER A 27 4.59 8.08 5.06
CA SER A 27 3.72 6.97 4.67
C SER A 27 3.52 6.86 3.17
N GLY A 28 3.40 5.61 2.71
CA GLY A 28 3.12 5.26 1.32
C GLY A 28 4.31 5.46 0.39
N PHE A 29 4.11 5.06 -0.88
CA PHE A 29 4.96 5.54 -1.95
C PHE A 29 4.66 7.01 -2.23
N ARG A 30 5.70 7.79 -2.51
CA ARG A 30 5.58 9.24 -2.71
C ARG A 30 6.74 9.80 -3.51
N PHE A 31 6.58 11.05 -3.91
CA PHE A 31 7.65 11.86 -4.47
C PHE A 31 8.42 12.61 -3.40
N HIS A 32 9.74 12.60 -3.52
CA HIS A 32 10.69 13.39 -2.73
C HIS A 32 11.84 13.83 -3.65
N TYR A 33 12.11 15.14 -3.75
CA TYR A 33 13.06 15.71 -4.71
C TYR A 33 12.93 15.17 -6.14
N GLY A 34 11.69 15.03 -6.63
CA GLY A 34 11.38 14.50 -7.97
C GLY A 34 11.51 12.98 -8.12
N GLN A 35 12.03 12.28 -7.13
CA GLN A 35 12.19 10.82 -7.15
C GLN A 35 10.98 10.12 -6.54
N PHE A 36 10.54 9.04 -7.20
CA PHE A 36 9.49 8.18 -6.70
C PHE A 36 10.07 7.12 -5.76
N GLY A 37 9.51 6.93 -4.57
CA GLY A 37 10.07 6.04 -3.57
C GLY A 37 9.26 6.01 -2.28
N THR A 38 9.87 5.58 -1.19
CA THR A 38 9.22 5.53 0.12
C THR A 38 10.22 5.68 1.28
N TRP A 39 9.72 5.96 2.47
CA TRP A 39 10.53 6.03 3.68
C TRP A 39 10.66 4.66 4.33
N VAL A 40 11.88 4.26 4.62
CA VAL A 40 12.22 3.03 5.33
C VAL A 40 12.81 3.39 6.69
N THR A 41 12.36 2.71 7.74
CA THR A 41 12.93 2.85 9.08
C THR A 41 14.17 1.95 9.18
N THR A 42 15.31 2.53 9.51
CA THR A 42 16.61 1.87 9.66
C THR A 42 17.10 2.03 11.10
N ASN A 43 18.21 1.37 11.45
CA ASN A 43 18.84 1.56 12.78
C ASN A 43 19.37 2.99 12.98
N SER A 44 19.71 3.69 11.89
CA SER A 44 20.17 5.09 11.86
C SER A 44 19.02 6.11 11.85
N GLY A 45 17.76 5.67 11.74
CA GLY A 45 16.60 6.54 11.72
C GLY A 45 15.67 6.23 10.54
N ARG A 46 15.51 7.20 9.63
CA ARG A 46 14.66 7.05 8.44
C ARG A 46 15.39 7.51 7.20
N GLU A 47 15.28 6.69 6.16
CA GLU A 47 15.90 6.96 4.87
C GLU A 47 14.85 6.88 3.76
N PHE A 48 15.03 7.69 2.72
CA PHE A 48 14.18 7.63 1.54
C PHE A 48 14.78 6.69 0.50
N TRP A 49 14.11 5.57 0.27
CA TRP A 49 14.51 4.56 -0.71
C TRP A 49 13.76 4.78 -2.01
N THR A 50 14.50 4.83 -3.10
CA THR A 50 13.99 5.20 -4.43
C THR A 50 13.52 3.96 -5.19
N ALA A 51 12.33 4.02 -5.77
CA ALA A 51 11.86 3.00 -6.69
C ALA A 51 12.66 3.11 -8.01
N CYS A 52 13.17 1.98 -8.48
CA CYS A 52 14.07 1.93 -9.63
C CYS A 52 13.38 1.48 -10.91
N GLY A 53 13.99 1.81 -12.05
CA GLY A 53 13.63 1.25 -13.36
C GLY A 53 12.65 2.10 -14.18
N PRO A 54 12.28 1.60 -15.39
CA PRO A 54 11.42 2.33 -16.32
C PRO A 54 10.04 2.65 -15.75
N GLY A 55 9.42 1.73 -15.01
CA GLY A 55 8.11 1.96 -14.38
C GLY A 55 8.11 3.16 -13.44
N ALA A 56 9.17 3.34 -12.63
CA ALA A 56 9.27 4.47 -11.70
C ALA A 56 9.35 5.82 -12.42
N ARG A 57 10.11 5.87 -13.53
CA ARG A 57 10.18 7.07 -14.39
C ARG A 57 8.84 7.36 -15.07
N ALA A 58 8.12 6.33 -15.51
CA ALA A 58 6.82 6.49 -16.12
C ALA A 58 5.77 6.99 -15.11
N VAL A 59 5.81 6.51 -13.85
CA VAL A 59 4.98 7.07 -12.76
C VAL A 59 5.32 8.53 -12.52
N ALA A 60 6.60 8.90 -12.52
CA ALA A 60 7.04 10.29 -12.39
C ALA A 60 6.50 11.19 -13.51
N ALA A 61 6.61 10.74 -14.76
CA ALA A 61 6.09 11.46 -15.93
C ALA A 61 4.57 11.65 -15.89
N ALA A 62 3.82 10.67 -15.34
CA ALA A 62 2.37 10.76 -15.22
C ALA A 62 1.89 11.68 -14.07
N VAL A 63 2.70 11.85 -13.02
CA VAL A 63 2.27 12.52 -11.77
C VAL A 63 2.86 13.92 -11.59
N LEU A 64 4.15 14.11 -11.84
CA LEU A 64 4.84 15.38 -11.55
C LEU A 64 4.28 16.58 -12.33
N PRO A 65 3.98 16.49 -13.65
CA PRO A 65 3.50 17.64 -14.40
C PRO A 65 2.15 18.18 -13.92
N ILE A 66 1.30 17.33 -13.32
CA ILE A 66 -0.08 17.69 -12.96
C ILE A 66 -0.20 18.03 -11.48
N TRP A 67 0.40 17.22 -10.61
CA TRP A 67 0.23 17.36 -9.14
C TRP A 67 1.51 17.76 -8.41
N ARG A 68 2.62 17.98 -9.12
CA ARG A 68 3.94 18.29 -8.52
C ARG A 68 4.41 17.24 -7.51
N GLY A 69 3.88 16.01 -7.60
CA GLY A 69 4.23 14.87 -6.77
C GLY A 69 3.17 14.46 -5.74
N GLY A 70 3.57 14.30 -4.48
CA GLY A 70 2.74 13.76 -3.40
C GLY A 70 2.74 12.21 -3.34
N ARG A 71 1.74 11.62 -2.69
CA ARG A 71 1.62 10.16 -2.54
C ARG A 71 1.08 9.49 -3.80
N VAL A 72 1.51 8.27 -4.04
CA VAL A 72 0.93 7.32 -5.02
C VAL A 72 0.75 5.99 -4.30
N LEU A 73 -0.32 5.29 -4.61
CA LEU A 73 -0.63 3.99 -4.06
C LEU A 73 -0.54 2.94 -5.17
N LEU A 74 0.40 2.01 -5.03
CA LEU A 74 0.50 0.84 -5.88
C LEU A 74 -0.28 -0.30 -5.21
N LEU A 75 -1.38 -0.70 -5.83
CA LEU A 75 -2.27 -1.75 -5.33
C LEU A 75 -1.81 -3.13 -5.83
N PRO A 76 -1.98 -4.18 -5.03
CA PRO A 76 -1.54 -5.53 -5.38
C PRO A 76 -2.22 -6.18 -6.58
N ASN A 77 -3.36 -5.65 -7.01
CA ASN A 77 -4.02 -6.07 -8.24
C ASN A 77 -3.51 -5.33 -9.50
N GLY A 78 -2.43 -4.55 -9.39
CA GLY A 78 -1.81 -3.86 -10.51
C GLY A 78 -2.35 -2.46 -10.79
N TYR A 79 -3.30 -1.92 -10.02
CA TYR A 79 -3.69 -0.51 -10.20
C TYR A 79 -2.76 0.46 -9.47
N ALA A 80 -2.49 1.61 -10.10
CA ALA A 80 -1.79 2.72 -9.48
C ALA A 80 -2.75 3.89 -9.29
N ILE A 81 -2.88 4.34 -8.04
CA ILE A 81 -3.83 5.38 -7.64
C ILE A 81 -3.07 6.59 -7.16
N LYS A 82 -3.52 7.77 -7.57
CA LYS A 82 -3.10 9.06 -7.01
C LYS A 82 -4.20 9.58 -6.08
N PRO A 83 -4.00 9.56 -4.75
CA PRO A 83 -4.85 10.31 -3.83
C PRO A 83 -4.67 11.80 -4.07
N LEU A 84 -5.80 12.51 -4.21
CA LEU A 84 -5.82 13.95 -4.33
C LEU A 84 -5.82 14.60 -2.94
N GLN A 85 -5.31 15.83 -2.86
CA GLN A 85 -5.16 16.61 -1.63
C GLN A 85 -5.98 17.90 -1.71
N ASP A 86 -5.94 18.70 -0.65
CA ASP A 86 -6.53 20.04 -0.57
C ASP A 86 -8.05 20.04 -0.82
N THR A 87 -8.53 20.85 -1.76
CA THR A 87 -9.97 20.97 -2.11
C THR A 87 -10.55 19.68 -2.70
N GLN A 88 -9.71 18.72 -3.06
CA GLN A 88 -10.09 17.40 -3.58
C GLN A 88 -9.79 16.28 -2.58
N THR A 89 -9.62 16.61 -1.30
CA THR A 89 -9.40 15.60 -0.25
C THR A 89 -10.50 14.55 -0.28
N GLY A 90 -10.09 13.28 -0.33
CA GLY A 90 -11.04 12.16 -0.47
C GLY A 90 -11.38 11.79 -1.92
N GLN A 91 -10.90 12.54 -2.92
CA GLN A 91 -10.89 12.06 -4.30
C GLN A 91 -9.63 11.25 -4.59
N ARG A 92 -9.77 10.29 -5.49
CA ARG A 92 -8.71 9.42 -5.98
C ARG A 92 -8.78 9.40 -7.49
N VAL A 93 -7.63 9.29 -8.15
CA VAL A 93 -7.59 9.09 -9.60
C VAL A 93 -6.75 7.88 -9.98
N LEU A 94 -7.18 7.17 -11.01
CA LEU A 94 -6.48 6.01 -11.56
C LEU A 94 -5.47 6.56 -12.56
N ILE A 95 -4.20 6.52 -12.19
CA ILE A 95 -3.14 7.08 -13.03
C ILE A 95 -2.60 6.05 -14.02
N GLY A 96 -2.82 4.76 -13.78
CA GLY A 96 -2.37 3.70 -14.68
C GLY A 96 -2.44 2.31 -14.08
N VAL A 97 -1.90 1.36 -14.84
CA VAL A 97 -1.71 -0.04 -14.45
C VAL A 97 -0.22 -0.29 -14.33
N TRP A 98 0.18 -1.10 -13.35
CA TRP A 98 1.55 -1.48 -13.10
C TRP A 98 1.69 -2.99 -12.97
N SER A 99 2.90 -3.49 -13.23
CA SER A 99 3.22 -4.91 -13.11
C SER A 99 4.71 -5.11 -12.86
N GLY A 100 5.08 -6.33 -12.47
CA GLY A 100 6.45 -6.71 -12.17
C GLY A 100 6.89 -6.37 -10.74
N PRO A 101 8.15 -6.64 -10.39
CA PRO A 101 8.70 -6.39 -9.06
C PRO A 101 8.94 -4.90 -8.83
N VAL A 102 8.51 -4.36 -7.69
CA VAL A 102 8.91 -3.02 -7.25
C VAL A 102 10.26 -3.13 -6.53
N VAL A 103 11.31 -2.66 -7.19
CA VAL A 103 12.67 -2.67 -6.65
C VAL A 103 13.01 -1.31 -6.06
N LEU A 104 13.39 -1.29 -4.79
CA LEU A 104 13.81 -0.12 -4.04
C LEU A 104 15.34 -0.09 -3.93
N ARG A 105 15.92 1.10 -4.01
CA ARG A 105 17.33 1.36 -3.76
C ARG A 105 17.50 2.40 -2.66
N SER A 106 18.24 2.04 -1.63
CA SER A 106 18.62 2.93 -0.54
C SER A 106 19.66 3.97 -0.98
N PRO A 107 19.91 5.02 -0.18
CA PRO A 107 20.97 6.01 -0.47
C PRO A 107 22.38 5.40 -0.58
N ASP A 108 22.68 4.34 0.19
CA ASP A 108 23.96 3.63 0.17
C ASP A 108 24.05 2.53 -0.91
N GLY A 109 23.01 2.38 -1.75
CA GLY A 109 23.01 1.48 -2.91
C GLY A 109 22.50 0.06 -2.65
N VAL A 110 22.11 -0.27 -1.42
CA VAL A 110 21.40 -1.52 -1.10
C VAL A 110 20.10 -1.60 -1.90
N VAL A 111 19.84 -2.80 -2.44
CA VAL A 111 18.67 -3.07 -3.28
C VAL A 111 17.72 -4.02 -2.55
N PHE A 112 16.43 -3.67 -2.56
CA PHE A 112 15.36 -4.46 -1.98
C PHE A 112 14.25 -4.70 -2.99
N ASP A 113 14.00 -5.97 -3.30
CA ASP A 113 12.89 -6.38 -4.16
C ASP A 113 11.65 -6.66 -3.31
N LEU A 114 10.62 -5.82 -3.47
CA LEU A 114 9.38 -5.95 -2.71
C LEU A 114 8.57 -7.21 -3.07
N SER A 115 8.82 -7.82 -4.24
CA SER A 115 8.18 -9.07 -4.67
C SER A 115 8.85 -10.33 -4.10
N SER A 116 10.11 -10.20 -3.69
CA SER A 116 10.90 -11.29 -3.11
C SER A 116 11.70 -10.78 -1.91
N PRO A 117 11.02 -10.39 -0.83
CA PRO A 117 11.69 -9.96 0.38
C PRO A 117 12.50 -11.14 0.94
N LYS A 118 13.84 -11.03 0.89
CA LYS A 118 14.74 -12.11 1.34
C LYS A 118 14.38 -12.52 2.78
N THR A 119 14.13 -13.82 2.97
CA THR A 119 13.87 -14.47 4.26
C THR A 119 12.78 -13.79 5.11
N THR A 120 11.51 -14.01 4.75
CA THR A 120 10.36 -13.71 5.62
C THR A 120 9.59 -14.98 5.94
N HIS A 121 9.85 -15.58 7.10
CA HIS A 121 8.93 -16.57 7.65
C HIS A 121 7.78 -15.85 8.36
N ILE A 122 6.59 -16.45 8.34
CA ILE A 122 5.41 -15.91 9.01
C ILE A 122 5.70 -15.71 10.51
N GLY A 123 5.38 -14.53 11.04
CA GLY A 123 5.68 -14.11 12.42
C GLY A 123 7.06 -13.45 12.59
N GLY A 124 7.93 -13.55 11.59
CA GLY A 124 9.26 -12.95 11.59
C GLY A 124 9.27 -11.44 11.35
N PRO A 125 10.42 -10.77 11.53
CA PRO A 125 10.57 -9.36 11.20
C PRO A 125 10.34 -9.09 9.72
N TRP A 126 9.71 -7.96 9.41
CA TRP A 126 9.61 -7.45 8.05
C TRP A 126 10.86 -6.63 7.70
N PRO A 127 11.64 -7.01 6.65
CA PRO A 127 12.88 -6.33 6.29
C PRO A 127 12.68 -5.10 5.38
N GLY A 128 11.45 -4.85 4.92
CA GLY A 128 11.14 -3.81 3.95
C GLY A 128 10.52 -2.55 4.55
N PRO A 129 10.02 -1.64 3.70
CA PRO A 129 9.27 -0.46 4.15
C PRO A 129 8.03 -0.85 4.97
N ASP A 130 7.90 -0.28 6.16
CA ASP A 130 6.82 -0.57 7.12
C ASP A 130 5.66 0.43 7.06
N THR A 131 5.77 1.41 6.17
CA THR A 131 4.78 2.48 5.96
C THR A 131 4.15 2.47 4.56
N THR A 132 4.56 1.56 3.67
CA THR A 132 3.95 1.39 2.35
C THR A 132 2.77 0.44 2.36
N GLY A 133 1.86 0.65 1.42
CA GLY A 133 0.73 -0.24 1.16
C GLY A 133 -0.61 0.34 1.59
N LEU A 134 -1.65 -0.44 1.31
CA LEU A 134 -3.01 -0.14 1.73
C LEU A 134 -3.18 -0.56 3.19
N GLU A 135 -3.64 0.37 4.04
CA GLU A 135 -3.96 0.05 5.43
C GLU A 135 -5.31 -0.68 5.48
N CYS A 136 -5.33 -1.83 6.16
CA CYS A 136 -6.50 -2.69 6.24
C CYS A 136 -6.67 -3.22 7.67
N TYR A 137 -7.81 -3.83 7.92
CA TYR A 137 -8.09 -4.62 9.11
C TYR A 137 -8.15 -6.10 8.72
N LEU A 138 -7.42 -6.95 9.43
CA LEU A 138 -7.51 -8.40 9.31
C LEU A 138 -8.30 -8.93 10.49
N ALA A 139 -9.41 -9.64 10.22
CA ALA A 139 -10.18 -10.35 11.23
C ALA A 139 -9.68 -11.80 11.35
N VAL A 140 -9.31 -12.26 12.55
CA VAL A 140 -8.79 -13.63 12.76
C VAL A 140 -9.90 -14.67 12.62
N ALA A 141 -11.15 -14.31 13.00
CA ALA A 141 -12.29 -15.22 12.97
C ALA A 141 -12.53 -15.88 11.60
N ASP A 142 -12.35 -15.11 10.51
CA ASP A 142 -12.61 -15.56 9.14
C ASP A 142 -11.44 -15.31 8.18
N GLY A 143 -10.33 -14.78 8.68
CA GLY A 143 -9.20 -14.35 7.86
C GLY A 143 -9.54 -13.23 6.87
N SER A 144 -10.66 -12.50 7.04
CA SER A 144 -11.05 -11.47 6.07
C SER A 144 -10.17 -10.23 6.21
N ILE A 145 -9.79 -9.65 5.06
CA ILE A 145 -9.15 -8.34 5.00
C ILE A 145 -10.19 -7.32 4.59
N ARG A 146 -10.30 -6.25 5.37
CA ARG A 146 -11.27 -5.18 5.19
C ARG A 146 -10.54 -3.86 5.06
N CYS A 147 -10.92 -3.04 4.09
CA CYS A 147 -10.46 -1.65 4.02
C CYS A 147 -11.58 -0.76 4.51
N THR A 148 -11.24 0.19 5.38
CA THR A 148 -12.14 1.25 5.83
C THR A 148 -11.65 2.57 5.27
N TRP A 149 -12.56 3.38 4.74
CA TRP A 149 -12.24 4.70 4.22
C TRP A 149 -13.34 5.67 4.52
N TYR A 150 -13.03 6.94 4.29
CA TYR A 150 -13.98 8.01 4.46
C TYR A 150 -14.33 8.62 3.12
N GLN A 151 -15.64 8.82 2.94
CA GLN A 151 -16.24 9.48 1.81
C GLN A 151 -16.92 10.75 2.34
N GLN A 152 -16.67 11.88 1.68
CA GLN A 152 -17.44 13.10 1.92
C GLN A 152 -18.69 13.08 1.06
N ASP A 153 -19.83 13.43 1.65
CA ASP A 153 -21.08 13.72 0.95
C ASP A 153 -21.70 15.03 1.48
N ARG A 154 -22.91 15.35 1.02
CA ARG A 154 -23.63 16.57 1.43
C ARG A 154 -24.00 16.62 2.91
N HIS A 155 -23.95 15.49 3.62
CA HIS A 155 -24.29 15.36 5.04
C HIS A 155 -23.05 15.23 5.93
N GLY A 156 -21.85 15.23 5.36
CA GLY A 156 -20.59 15.21 6.07
C GLY A 156 -19.72 14.02 5.68
N ARG A 157 -19.05 13.44 6.67
CA ARG A 157 -18.08 12.37 6.46
C ARG A 157 -18.71 11.02 6.80
N ILE A 158 -18.87 10.17 5.80
CA ILE A 158 -19.36 8.80 5.95
C ILE A 158 -18.18 7.84 5.98
N GLU A 159 -18.18 6.94 6.95
CA GLU A 159 -17.26 5.81 7.00
C GLU A 159 -17.81 4.65 6.17
N ARG A 160 -16.99 4.13 5.25
CA ARG A 160 -17.30 2.98 4.40
C ARG A 160 -16.30 1.87 4.71
N THR A 161 -16.77 0.63 4.71
CA THR A 161 -15.92 -0.55 4.86
C THR A 161 -16.28 -1.57 3.79
N ALA A 162 -15.27 -2.14 3.14
CA ALA A 162 -15.44 -3.21 2.17
C ALA A 162 -14.40 -4.31 2.37
N ARG A 163 -14.82 -5.54 2.08
CA ARG A 163 -13.94 -6.72 2.07
C ARG A 163 -13.08 -6.68 0.80
N LEU A 164 -11.77 -6.86 0.96
CA LEU A 164 -10.77 -6.83 -0.11
C LEU A 164 -10.52 -8.19 -0.76
N GLY A 165 -10.74 -9.26 0.01
CA GLY A 165 -10.50 -10.63 -0.42
C GLY A 165 -10.79 -11.63 0.69
N ILE A 166 -10.66 -12.91 0.34
CA ILE A 166 -10.67 -14.02 1.29
C ILE A 166 -9.23 -14.45 1.47
N ALA A 167 -8.62 -14.01 2.56
CA ALA A 167 -7.23 -14.32 2.87
C ALA A 167 -7.06 -15.77 3.38
N GLY A 168 -8.16 -16.41 3.77
CA GLY A 168 -8.19 -17.78 4.28
C GLY A 168 -7.61 -17.92 5.69
N SER A 169 -7.66 -19.15 6.20
CA SER A 169 -7.17 -19.51 7.54
C SER A 169 -5.67 -19.29 7.72
N MET A 170 -4.87 -19.37 6.66
CA MET A 170 -3.42 -19.17 6.71
C MET A 170 -3.04 -17.77 7.19
N LEU A 171 -3.73 -16.73 6.72
CA LEU A 171 -3.42 -15.35 7.12
C LEU A 171 -3.93 -15.02 8.52
N ALA A 172 -5.04 -15.65 8.95
CA ALA A 172 -5.46 -15.61 10.35
C ALA A 172 -4.40 -16.25 11.27
N GLN A 173 -3.87 -17.43 10.91
CA GLN A 173 -2.78 -18.08 11.65
C GLN A 173 -1.51 -17.23 11.65
N GLY A 174 -1.16 -16.63 10.52
CA GLY A 174 0.01 -15.74 10.44
C GLY A 174 -0.14 -14.48 11.27
N PHE A 175 -1.35 -13.91 11.32
CA PHE A 175 -1.64 -12.79 12.19
C PHE A 175 -1.56 -13.19 13.66
N ALA A 176 -2.12 -14.35 14.04
CA ALA A 176 -2.03 -14.89 15.40
C ALA A 176 -0.58 -15.14 15.83
N LYS A 177 0.30 -15.61 14.93
CA LYS A 177 1.75 -15.71 15.21
C LYS A 177 2.38 -14.34 15.48
N CYS A 178 1.98 -13.32 14.73
CA CYS A 178 2.43 -11.95 14.96
C CYS A 178 1.85 -11.33 16.24
N ARG A 179 0.58 -11.60 16.57
CA ARG A 179 -0.21 -10.93 17.62
C ARG A 179 -1.15 -11.95 18.31
N PRO A 180 -0.62 -12.83 19.19
CA PRO A 180 -1.35 -14.01 19.67
C PRO A 180 -2.55 -13.74 20.58
N ALA A 181 -2.62 -12.55 21.19
CA ALA A 181 -3.71 -12.16 22.07
C ALA A 181 -4.84 -11.38 21.35
N GLU A 182 -4.76 -11.22 20.03
CA GLU A 182 -5.68 -10.35 19.29
C GLU A 182 -6.55 -11.12 18.31
N SER A 183 -7.86 -10.85 18.33
CA SER A 183 -8.86 -11.43 17.42
C SER A 183 -8.90 -10.76 16.04
N GLY A 184 -8.06 -9.76 15.83
CA GLY A 184 -7.92 -9.02 14.59
C GLY A 184 -7.20 -7.70 14.82
N GLY A 185 -6.80 -7.04 13.75
CA GLY A 185 -6.10 -5.76 13.88
C GLY A 185 -5.62 -5.17 12.57
N ARG A 186 -4.96 -4.03 12.71
CA ARG A 186 -4.43 -3.29 11.55
C ARG A 186 -3.29 -4.05 10.89
N VAL A 187 -3.38 -4.17 9.58
CA VAL A 187 -2.34 -4.71 8.70
C VAL A 187 -2.10 -3.73 7.54
N ARG A 188 -0.99 -3.90 6.83
CA ARG A 188 -0.73 -3.24 5.56
C ARG A 188 -0.54 -4.26 4.47
N VAL A 189 -1.16 -4.01 3.33
CA VAL A 189 -1.01 -4.80 2.11
C VAL A 189 -0.07 -4.05 1.17
N THR A 190 1.11 -4.59 0.93
CA THR A 190 2.12 -3.97 0.05
C THR A 190 1.74 -4.10 -1.42
N ALA A 191 2.47 -3.39 -2.29
CA ALA A 191 2.25 -3.43 -3.73
C ALA A 191 2.36 -4.86 -4.30
N ASN A 192 3.24 -5.73 -3.80
CA ASN A 192 3.34 -7.10 -4.31
C ASN A 192 2.51 -8.12 -3.50
N GLY A 193 1.53 -7.66 -2.70
CA GLY A 193 0.59 -8.53 -1.99
C GLY A 193 1.07 -9.07 -0.64
N HIS A 194 2.25 -8.63 -0.16
CA HIS A 194 2.72 -8.99 1.18
C HIS A 194 1.89 -8.29 2.25
N ILE A 195 1.63 -8.99 3.35
CA ILE A 195 0.86 -8.48 4.48
C ILE A 195 1.77 -8.37 5.68
N ILE A 196 1.76 -7.20 6.29
CA ILE A 196 2.57 -6.88 7.47
C ILE A 196 1.70 -6.25 8.55
N THR A 197 2.07 -6.45 9.81
CA THR A 197 1.46 -5.76 10.94
C THR A 197 2.53 -5.09 11.80
N LYS A 198 2.12 -4.20 12.68
CA LYS A 198 2.99 -3.62 13.71
C LYS A 198 2.55 -4.12 15.07
N ARG A 199 3.51 -4.53 15.89
CA ARG A 199 3.30 -4.91 17.29
C ARG A 199 4.21 -4.07 18.16
N ARG A 200 3.68 -3.58 19.27
CA ARG A 200 4.47 -2.93 20.31
C ARG A 200 5.14 -4.01 21.16
N GLU A 201 6.46 -3.95 21.29
CA GLU A 201 7.24 -4.84 22.14
C GLU A 201 7.24 -4.35 23.60
N ARG A 202 7.71 -5.20 24.53
CA ARG A 202 7.72 -4.91 25.98
C ARG A 202 8.53 -3.67 26.33
N ASN A 203 9.60 -3.39 25.58
CA ASN A 203 10.42 -2.19 25.71
C ASN A 203 9.75 -0.92 25.14
N GLY A 204 8.51 -1.02 24.66
CA GLY A 204 7.76 0.08 24.08
C GLY A 204 8.05 0.34 22.59
N ALA A 205 9.06 -0.31 22.00
CA ALA A 205 9.41 -0.17 20.59
C ALA A 205 8.35 -0.80 19.69
N TRP A 206 8.19 -0.26 18.48
CA TRP A 206 7.31 -0.84 17.46
C TRP A 206 8.12 -1.70 16.50
N ARG A 207 7.68 -2.95 16.31
CA ARG A 207 8.26 -3.87 15.34
C ARG A 207 7.28 -4.16 14.24
N CYS A 208 7.77 -4.16 13.00
CA CYS A 208 7.01 -4.61 11.85
C CYS A 208 7.24 -6.12 11.64
N LEU A 209 6.15 -6.87 11.53
CA LEU A 209 6.15 -8.33 11.43
C LEU A 209 5.46 -8.78 10.16
N TYR A 210 5.98 -9.84 9.56
CA TYR A 210 5.44 -10.44 8.35
C TYR A 210 4.30 -11.40 8.68
N VAL A 211 3.11 -11.10 8.17
CA VAL A 211 1.88 -11.89 8.40
C VAL A 211 1.74 -12.99 7.33
N GLY A 212 2.06 -12.68 6.08
CA GLY A 212 1.93 -13.62 4.97
C GLY A 212 1.79 -12.90 3.63
N HIS A 213 1.26 -13.57 2.62
CA HIS A 213 1.13 -13.07 1.26
C HIS A 213 -0.18 -13.53 0.63
N ILE A 214 -0.77 -12.69 -0.21
CA ILE A 214 -1.87 -13.05 -1.11
C ILE A 214 -1.39 -12.85 -2.53
N ALA A 215 -1.47 -13.91 -3.33
CA ALA A 215 -1.14 -13.87 -4.74
C ALA A 215 -2.05 -12.90 -5.51
N ALA A 216 -1.52 -12.31 -6.58
CA ALA A 216 -2.17 -11.24 -7.33
C ALA A 216 -3.59 -11.63 -7.83
N ASP A 217 -3.75 -12.89 -8.23
CA ASP A 217 -4.96 -13.52 -8.76
C ASP A 217 -6.03 -13.83 -7.69
N LEU A 218 -5.64 -13.87 -6.40
CA LEU A 218 -6.55 -14.11 -5.29
C LEU A 218 -7.17 -12.82 -4.73
N TRP A 219 -6.72 -11.67 -5.19
CA TRP A 219 -7.40 -10.41 -4.89
C TRP A 219 -8.70 -10.34 -5.68
N GLY A 220 -9.79 -9.95 -5.01
CA GLY A 220 -11.08 -9.77 -5.66
C GLY A 220 -11.03 -8.70 -6.75
N ASP A 221 -12.08 -8.62 -7.57
CA ASP A 221 -12.18 -7.56 -8.57
C ASP A 221 -12.38 -6.19 -7.91
N TRP A 222 -11.32 -5.39 -7.83
CA TRP A 222 -11.40 -4.02 -7.32
C TRP A 222 -11.79 -3.03 -8.43
N SER A 223 -12.19 -3.47 -9.62
CA SER A 223 -12.76 -2.59 -10.65
C SER A 223 -13.99 -1.87 -10.11
N ALA A 224 -14.82 -2.56 -9.31
CA ALA A 224 -15.96 -1.99 -8.60
C ALA A 224 -15.54 -0.84 -7.67
N TRP A 225 -14.32 -0.89 -7.12
CA TRP A 225 -13.79 0.13 -6.23
C TRP A 225 -13.41 1.40 -6.99
N ILE A 226 -13.05 1.28 -8.27
CA ILE A 226 -12.61 2.38 -9.15
C ILE A 226 -13.78 2.93 -9.98
N GLY A 227 -14.82 2.13 -10.20
CA GLY A 227 -15.96 2.41 -11.08
C GLY A 227 -17.13 3.20 -10.47
N GLU A 228 -17.11 3.54 -9.17
CA GLU A 228 -18.24 4.19 -8.48
C GLU A 228 -18.50 5.67 -8.84
N ARG A 229 -17.96 6.17 -9.94
CA ARG A 229 -18.48 7.39 -10.59
C ARG A 229 -19.21 6.99 -11.88
N LYS A 230 -20.37 6.34 -11.72
CA LYS A 230 -21.41 6.48 -12.76
C LYS A 230 -21.80 7.96 -12.78
N ARG A 231 -21.69 8.56 -13.97
CA ARG A 231 -22.05 9.95 -14.25
C ARG A 231 -23.46 10.25 -13.76
#